data_AF-A0A848TPS7-F1
#
_entry.id   AF-A0A848TPS7-F1
#
_cell.length_a   1.000
_cell.length_b   1.000
_cell.length_c   1.000
_cell.angle_alpha   90.00
_cell.angle_beta   90.00
_cell.angle_gamma   90.00
#
_symmetry.space_group_name_H-M   'P 1'
#
loop_
_entity.id
_entity.type
_entity.pdbx_description
1 polymer ?
#
loop_
_entity_poly.entity_id
_entity_poly.type
_entity_poly.pdbx_seq_one_letter_code
_entity_poly.pdbx_strand_id
1 'polypeptide(L)'
;MRTQLFVAMLFLIFSVGCKGQTPEQKKQMEEMQKNAENLQKDMEKKALEAQRQYDSVMNSPQVKKIMQQTEAMEAQAKIDRDKRAAEKQEKVQKPNIPKKDYDEYLVSKGNAKKFDNWAYGEADIMMGGFATRITDPGYYKKIGTVKADGSFNLQLPAIVDIKKNGIANSRWLSCGYFGDKGKIEYSNTNTGVKVGYIQIKKNENLVGFLSIASSLELIEGWNPIQGHYHDIPGYRLEWFYVTGETSVKGQCVKENRYGEGKDFDITTVFDMQLKPGWNLLKREYDGPRIFVDWGEGEHNKHSYYKEEKITVAPSMLSNAKWIFRAN
;
A
#
# COMPACT_ATOMS: atom_id res chain seq x y z
N MET A 1 4.07 -35.65 8.40
CA MET A 1 2.59 -35.66 8.31
C MET A 1 2.04 -35.85 6.89
N ARG A 2 2.62 -35.29 5.82
CA ARG A 2 2.07 -35.44 4.45
C ARG A 2 2.23 -36.84 3.82
N THR A 3 3.26 -37.61 4.19
CA THR A 3 3.54 -38.95 3.64
C THR A 3 2.59 -40.03 4.19
N GLN A 4 2.16 -39.92 5.45
CA GLN A 4 1.18 -40.85 6.03
C GLN A 4 -0.22 -40.68 5.42
N LEU A 5 -0.58 -39.46 4.97
CA LEU A 5 -1.85 -39.22 4.28
C LEU A 5 -1.93 -39.89 2.90
N PHE A 6 -0.80 -39.97 2.17
CA PHE A 6 -0.78 -40.56 0.83
C PHE A 6 -0.93 -42.09 0.84
N VAL A 7 -0.34 -42.77 1.83
CA VAL A 7 -0.47 -44.23 1.98
C VAL A 7 -1.88 -44.61 2.43
N ALA A 8 -2.50 -43.82 3.32
CA ALA A 8 -3.89 -44.03 3.75
C ALA A 8 -4.91 -43.81 2.62
N MET A 9 -4.66 -42.85 1.70
CA MET A 9 -5.54 -42.59 0.56
C MET A 9 -5.54 -43.72 -0.49
N LEU A 10 -4.39 -44.37 -0.70
CA LEU A 10 -4.29 -45.53 -1.61
C LEU A 10 -5.02 -46.77 -1.05
N PHE A 11 -5.04 -46.96 0.27
CA PHE A 11 -5.76 -48.06 0.90
C PHE A 11 -7.30 -47.89 0.85
N LEU A 12 -7.81 -46.66 0.92
CA LEU A 12 -9.26 -46.39 0.87
C LEU A 12 -9.88 -46.60 -0.52
N ILE A 13 -9.10 -46.55 -1.59
CA ILE A 13 -9.59 -46.79 -2.97
C ILE A 13 -9.78 -48.30 -3.24
N PHE A 14 -9.14 -49.18 -2.48
CA PHE A 14 -9.25 -50.64 -2.67
C PHE A 14 -10.27 -51.35 -1.76
N SER A 15 -10.85 -50.67 -0.77
CA SER A 15 -11.84 -51.27 0.16
C SER A 15 -13.29 -51.29 -0.37
N VAL A 16 -13.56 -50.74 -1.57
CA VAL A 16 -14.91 -50.78 -2.17
C VAL A 16 -15.09 -52.06 -3.00
N GLY A 17 -15.39 -53.16 -2.31
CA GLY A 17 -16.25 -54.26 -2.78
C GLY A 17 -15.93 -54.97 -4.10
N CYS A 18 -14.89 -55.81 -4.14
CA CYS A 18 -14.78 -56.88 -5.14
C CYS A 18 -15.08 -58.25 -4.49
N LYS A 19 -16.35 -58.68 -4.50
CA LYS A 19 -16.72 -60.09 -4.26
C LYS A 19 -16.31 -60.91 -5.48
N GLY A 20 -15.04 -61.32 -5.55
CA GLY A 20 -14.55 -62.16 -6.64
C GLY A 20 -13.03 -62.20 -6.83
N GLN A 21 -12.23 -61.96 -5.78
CA GLN A 21 -10.78 -62.12 -5.93
C GLN A 21 -10.41 -63.59 -6.08
N THR A 22 -9.63 -63.90 -7.12
CA THR A 22 -9.07 -65.24 -7.29
C THR A 22 -8.02 -65.51 -6.21
N PRO A 23 -7.77 -66.78 -5.84
CA PRO A 23 -6.70 -67.13 -4.89
C PRO A 23 -5.33 -66.54 -5.25
N GLU A 24 -5.07 -66.36 -6.54
CA GLU A 24 -3.84 -65.77 -7.08
C GLU A 24 -3.75 -64.26 -6.83
N GLN A 25 -4.86 -63.52 -6.96
CA GLN A 25 -4.92 -62.10 -6.60
C GLN A 25 -4.73 -61.89 -5.09
N LYS A 26 -5.26 -62.79 -4.27
CA LYS A 26 -5.05 -62.75 -2.82
C LYS A 26 -3.58 -62.95 -2.45
N LYS A 27 -2.92 -63.92 -3.08
CA LYS A 27 -1.48 -64.18 -2.88
C LYS A 27 -0.62 -62.99 -3.31
N GLN A 28 -0.92 -62.37 -4.44
CA GLN A 28 -0.22 -61.16 -4.90
C GLN A 28 -0.41 -59.97 -3.95
N MET A 29 -1.60 -59.80 -3.38
CA MET A 29 -1.87 -58.75 -2.41
C MET A 29 -1.11 -58.96 -1.10
N GLU A 30 -1.07 -60.18 -0.59
CA GLU A 30 -0.30 -60.54 0.60
C GLU A 30 1.21 -60.31 0.39
N GLU A 31 1.73 -60.62 -0.80
CA GLU A 31 3.12 -60.37 -1.16
C GLU A 31 3.43 -58.87 -1.29
N MET A 32 2.55 -58.09 -1.93
CA MET A 32 2.68 -56.63 -2.00
C MET A 32 2.63 -55.99 -0.61
N GLN A 33 1.74 -56.44 0.26
CA GLN A 33 1.64 -55.93 1.64
C GLN A 33 2.93 -56.23 2.42
N LYS A 34 3.44 -57.46 2.32
CA LYS A 34 4.71 -57.84 2.96
C LYS A 34 5.89 -57.02 2.44
N ASN A 35 5.93 -56.74 1.14
CA ASN A 35 6.96 -55.89 0.53
C ASN A 35 6.85 -54.43 1.00
N ALA A 36 5.62 -53.89 1.11
CA ALA A 36 5.38 -52.55 1.61
C ALA A 36 5.80 -52.40 3.08
N GLU A 37 5.49 -53.38 3.94
CA GLU A 37 5.91 -53.39 5.35
C GLU A 37 7.44 -53.45 5.49
N ASN A 38 8.11 -54.26 4.66
CA ASN A 38 9.57 -54.34 4.65
C ASN A 38 10.21 -53.01 4.19
N LEU A 39 9.65 -52.37 3.17
CA LEU A 39 10.11 -51.07 2.69
C LEU A 39 9.93 -49.97 3.73
N GLN A 40 8.79 -49.97 4.45
CA GLN A 40 8.54 -49.04 5.53
C GLN A 40 9.58 -49.20 6.65
N LYS A 41 9.86 -50.43 7.08
CA LYS A 41 10.88 -50.72 8.10
C LYS A 41 12.28 -50.28 7.68
N ASP A 42 12.66 -50.47 6.41
CA ASP A 42 13.96 -50.02 5.87
C ASP A 42 14.05 -48.49 5.86
N MET A 43 12.98 -47.79 5.46
CA MET A 43 12.94 -46.32 5.49
C MET A 43 13.02 -45.77 6.91
N GLU A 44 12.29 -46.34 7.87
CA GLU A 44 12.34 -45.94 9.28
C GLU A 44 13.75 -46.15 9.87
N LYS A 45 14.40 -47.27 9.54
CA LYS A 45 15.78 -47.54 9.94
C LYS A 45 16.75 -46.51 9.36
N LYS A 46 16.67 -46.21 8.06
CA LYS A 46 17.52 -45.21 7.39
C LYS A 46 17.29 -43.80 7.95
N ALA A 47 16.04 -43.44 8.25
CA ALA A 47 15.72 -42.16 8.87
C ALA A 47 16.33 -42.04 10.28
N LEU A 48 16.28 -43.12 11.07
CA LEU A 48 16.89 -43.14 12.40
C LEU A 48 18.43 -43.06 12.34
N GLU A 49 19.05 -43.73 11.37
CA GLU A 49 20.50 -43.65 11.13
C GLU A 49 20.92 -42.23 10.70
N ALA A 50 20.16 -41.61 9.79
CA ALA A 50 20.39 -40.22 9.38
C ALA A 50 20.23 -39.24 10.55
N GLN A 51 19.21 -39.42 11.40
CA GLN A 51 19.04 -38.61 12.61
C GLN A 51 20.21 -38.78 13.57
N ARG A 52 20.69 -40.00 13.80
CA ARG A 52 21.87 -40.25 14.65
C ARG A 52 23.14 -39.62 14.09
N GLN A 53 23.33 -39.65 12.77
CA GLN A 53 24.45 -38.97 12.11
C GLN A 53 24.35 -37.45 12.28
N TYR A 54 23.16 -36.88 12.07
CA TYR A 54 22.89 -35.46 12.29
C TYR A 54 23.17 -35.05 13.74
N ASP A 55 22.63 -35.79 14.71
CA ASP A 55 22.83 -35.54 16.14
C ASP A 55 24.30 -35.66 16.54
N SER A 56 25.05 -36.60 15.95
CA SER A 56 26.49 -36.77 16.16
C SER A 56 27.29 -35.54 15.68
N VAL A 57 26.94 -35.00 14.51
CA VAL A 57 27.56 -33.79 13.97
C VAL A 57 27.21 -32.56 14.81
N MET A 58 25.92 -32.37 15.12
CA MET A 58 25.45 -31.23 15.93
C MET A 58 25.99 -31.26 17.35
N ASN A 59 26.22 -32.45 17.91
CA ASN A 59 26.81 -32.59 19.24
C ASN A 59 28.33 -32.57 19.27
N SER A 60 28.99 -32.45 18.10
CA SER A 60 30.44 -32.36 18.06
C SER A 60 30.93 -31.11 18.80
N PRO A 61 32.09 -31.19 19.49
CA PRO A 61 32.65 -30.04 20.21
C PRO A 61 32.88 -28.81 19.31
N GLN A 62 33.20 -29.03 18.03
CA GLN A 62 33.42 -27.96 17.07
C GLN A 62 32.12 -27.22 16.73
N VAL A 63 31.03 -27.94 16.46
CA VAL A 63 29.72 -27.31 16.17
C VAL A 63 29.17 -26.60 17.40
N LYS A 64 29.29 -27.19 18.60
CA LYS A 64 28.91 -26.52 19.85
C LYS A 64 29.67 -25.21 20.07
N LYS A 65 30.98 -25.21 19.77
CA LYS A 65 31.81 -24.00 19.87
C LYS A 65 31.39 -22.93 18.86
N ILE A 66 31.06 -23.32 17.63
CA ILE A 66 30.53 -22.40 16.62
C ILE A 66 29.19 -21.83 17.07
N MET A 67 28.26 -22.65 17.57
CA MET A 67 26.97 -22.17 18.07
C MET A 67 27.14 -21.15 19.22
N GLN A 68 28.00 -21.44 20.19
CA GLN A 68 28.31 -20.51 21.28
C GLN A 68 28.95 -19.22 20.80
N GLN A 69 29.84 -19.28 19.79
CA GLN A 69 30.42 -18.08 19.18
C GLN A 69 29.37 -17.25 18.44
N THR A 70 28.45 -17.88 17.71
CA THR A 70 27.34 -17.21 17.03
C THR A 70 26.41 -16.53 18.02
N GLU A 71 26.00 -17.22 19.09
CA GLU A 71 25.16 -16.65 20.15
C GLU A 71 25.83 -15.45 20.83
N ALA A 72 27.15 -15.53 21.09
CA ALA A 72 27.91 -14.42 21.66
C ALA A 72 28.01 -13.23 20.69
N MET A 73 28.20 -13.48 19.39
CA MET A 73 28.21 -12.44 18.36
C MET A 73 26.84 -11.77 18.21
N GLU A 74 25.75 -12.52 18.23
CA GLU A 74 24.39 -11.97 18.17
C GLU A 74 24.06 -11.13 19.41
N ALA A 75 24.45 -11.59 20.60
CA ALA A 75 24.29 -10.84 21.84
C ALA A 75 25.09 -9.52 21.79
N GLN A 76 26.33 -9.54 21.31
CA GLN A 76 27.14 -8.33 21.16
C GLN A 76 26.56 -7.37 20.11
N ALA A 77 26.11 -7.89 18.96
CA ALA A 77 25.48 -7.09 17.92
C ALA A 77 24.18 -6.42 18.41
N LYS A 78 23.42 -7.09 19.28
CA LYS A 78 22.25 -6.51 19.93
C LYS A 78 22.63 -5.38 20.88
N ILE A 79 23.63 -5.59 21.74
CA ILE A 79 24.15 -4.55 22.65
C ILE A 79 24.64 -3.32 21.87
N ASP A 80 25.38 -3.52 20.78
CA ASP A 80 25.89 -2.43 19.94
C ASP A 80 24.76 -1.67 19.22
N ARG A 81 23.69 -2.38 18.83
CA ARG A 81 22.51 -1.77 18.22
C ARG A 81 21.74 -0.92 19.23
N ASP A 82 21.55 -1.44 20.44
CA ASP A 82 20.86 -0.74 21.52
C ASP A 82 21.66 0.48 21.99
N LYS A 83 22.99 0.38 22.08
CA LYS A 83 23.87 1.51 22.38
C LYS A 83 23.79 2.61 21.30
N ARG A 84 23.84 2.26 20.02
CA ARG A 84 23.66 3.22 18.92
C ARG A 84 22.27 3.85 18.89
N ALA A 85 21.23 3.11 19.28
CA ALA A 85 19.87 3.63 19.38
C ALA A 85 19.72 4.62 20.54
N ALA A 86 20.33 4.33 21.71
CA ALA A 86 20.37 5.23 22.86
C ALA A 86 21.16 6.52 22.57
N GLU A 87 22.34 6.41 21.95
CA GLU A 87 23.15 7.56 21.51
C GLU A 87 22.42 8.42 20.46
N LYS A 88 21.53 7.83 19.64
CA LYS A 88 20.65 8.56 18.71
C LYS A 88 19.47 9.25 19.41
N GLN A 89 18.97 8.73 20.54
CA GLN A 89 17.87 9.36 21.29
C GLN A 89 18.32 10.61 22.06
N GLU A 90 19.56 10.66 22.56
CA GLU A 90 20.10 11.87 23.23
C GLU A 90 20.46 13.00 22.25
N LYS A 91 20.63 12.70 20.95
CA LYS A 91 20.93 13.68 19.90
C LYS A 91 19.81 13.84 18.87
N VAL A 92 18.55 13.74 19.27
CA VAL A 92 17.44 14.23 18.44
C VAL A 92 17.43 15.76 18.49
N GLN A 93 18.44 16.38 17.88
CA GLN A 93 18.21 17.68 17.26
C GLN A 93 17.07 17.46 16.26
N LYS A 94 16.01 18.29 16.36
CA LYS A 94 14.98 18.35 15.32
C LYS A 94 15.71 18.36 13.97
N PRO A 95 15.39 17.44 13.04
CA PRO A 95 16.01 17.46 11.73
C PRO A 95 15.90 18.89 11.20
N ASN A 96 17.05 19.45 10.82
CA ASN A 96 17.12 20.75 10.20
C ASN A 96 16.49 20.55 8.81
N ILE A 97 15.17 20.64 8.74
CA ILE A 97 14.42 20.58 7.48
C ILE A 97 15.02 21.72 6.65
N PRO A 98 15.68 21.43 5.50
CA PRO A 98 16.17 22.48 4.64
C PRO A 98 15.02 23.45 4.39
N LYS A 99 15.22 24.75 4.61
CA LYS A 99 14.24 25.77 4.21
C LYS A 99 14.01 25.57 2.71
N LYS A 100 12.94 24.86 2.37
CA LYS A 100 12.53 24.66 1.00
C LYS A 100 11.94 25.97 0.52
N ASP A 101 12.36 26.37 -0.66
CA ASP A 101 11.80 27.52 -1.33
C ASP A 101 10.37 27.14 -1.78
N TYR A 102 9.38 27.62 -1.04
CA TYR A 102 7.95 27.35 -1.27
C TYR A 102 7.30 28.46 -2.12
N ASP A 103 8.11 29.26 -2.81
CA ASP A 103 7.65 30.42 -3.58
C ASP A 103 6.67 30.05 -4.72
N GLU A 104 6.67 28.79 -5.17
CA GLU A 104 5.70 28.27 -6.16
C GLU A 104 4.31 27.94 -5.58
N TYR A 105 4.13 28.02 -4.25
CA TYR A 105 2.89 27.64 -3.58
C TYR A 105 2.14 28.82 -2.98
N LEU A 106 0.82 28.82 -3.16
CA LEU A 106 -0.12 29.67 -2.43
C LEU A 106 -0.99 28.79 -1.54
N VAL A 107 -1.04 29.11 -0.24
CA VAL A 107 -1.80 28.35 0.76
C VAL A 107 -2.85 29.25 1.36
N SER A 108 -4.11 28.81 1.29
CA SER A 108 -5.23 29.53 1.93
C SER A 108 -5.17 29.46 3.46
N LYS A 109 -5.79 30.44 4.12
CA LYS A 109 -5.98 30.45 5.57
C LYS A 109 -7.11 29.51 5.97
N GLY A 110 -6.75 28.29 6.37
CA GLY A 110 -7.73 27.23 6.68
C GLY A 110 -8.53 26.87 5.43
N ASN A 111 -9.83 26.62 5.56
CA ASN A 111 -10.69 26.21 4.43
C ASN A 111 -11.22 27.39 3.59
N ALA A 112 -10.73 28.61 3.83
CA ALA A 112 -11.14 29.81 3.10
C ALA A 112 -10.85 29.66 1.60
N LYS A 113 -11.85 29.94 0.76
CA LYS A 113 -11.69 29.92 -0.70
C LYS A 113 -11.06 31.22 -1.20
N LYS A 114 -9.87 31.54 -0.69
CA LYS A 114 -9.11 32.73 -1.03
C LYS A 114 -7.61 32.51 -0.86
N PHE A 115 -6.82 33.05 -1.79
CA PHE A 115 -5.37 33.18 -1.68
C PHE A 115 -4.99 34.67 -1.53
N ASP A 116 -4.31 35.03 -0.45
CA ASP A 116 -4.01 36.44 -0.16
C ASP A 116 -2.98 37.06 -1.12
N ASN A 117 -2.06 36.25 -1.67
CA ASN A 117 -1.00 36.69 -2.59
C ASN A 117 -1.25 36.24 -4.05
N TRP A 118 -2.51 36.24 -4.48
CA TRP A 118 -2.85 35.84 -5.85
C TRP A 118 -2.43 36.89 -6.89
N ALA A 119 -1.50 36.52 -7.77
CA ALA A 119 -0.91 37.44 -8.75
C ALA A 119 -1.31 37.17 -10.21
N TYR A 120 -2.14 36.16 -10.48
CA TYR A 120 -2.42 35.72 -11.85
C TYR A 120 -3.63 36.42 -12.50
N GLY A 121 -4.31 37.33 -11.79
CA GLY A 121 -5.55 37.96 -12.26
C GLY A 121 -6.72 36.97 -12.33
N GLU A 122 -7.75 37.26 -13.12
CA GLU A 122 -8.84 36.29 -13.27
C GLU A 122 -8.38 35.03 -14.02
N ALA A 123 -8.80 33.86 -13.52
CA ALA A 123 -8.45 32.56 -14.08
C ALA A 123 -9.59 31.54 -13.93
N ASP A 124 -9.64 30.58 -14.83
CA ASP A 124 -10.62 29.51 -14.87
C ASP A 124 -10.18 28.32 -14.03
N ILE A 125 -11.12 27.77 -13.25
CA ILE A 125 -10.91 26.54 -12.51
C ILE A 125 -11.48 25.39 -13.31
N MET A 126 -10.61 24.49 -13.75
CA MET A 126 -10.92 23.38 -14.62
C MET A 126 -10.77 22.08 -13.84
N MET A 127 -11.75 21.19 -13.92
CA MET A 127 -11.61 19.82 -13.45
C MET A 127 -11.35 18.91 -14.64
N GLY A 128 -10.35 18.05 -14.52
CA GLY A 128 -9.96 17.11 -15.56
C GLY A 128 -10.52 15.71 -15.36
N GLY A 129 -10.37 14.88 -16.40
CA GLY A 129 -10.74 13.48 -16.37
C GLY A 129 -12.14 13.18 -16.95
N PHE A 130 -12.87 14.12 -17.53
CA PHE A 130 -14.22 13.83 -18.02
C PHE A 130 -14.27 13.00 -19.32
N ALA A 131 -13.14 12.76 -19.98
CA ALA A 131 -13.04 11.91 -21.17
C ALA A 131 -11.92 10.86 -21.04
N THR A 132 -11.74 10.03 -22.07
CA THR A 132 -10.75 8.93 -22.04
C THR A 132 -9.33 9.43 -22.22
N ARG A 133 -9.08 10.32 -23.19
CA ARG A 133 -7.76 10.91 -23.44
C ARG A 133 -7.76 12.39 -23.04
N ILE A 134 -6.60 12.87 -22.59
CA ILE A 134 -6.41 14.29 -22.20
C ILE A 134 -6.70 15.23 -23.38
N THR A 135 -6.48 14.76 -24.61
CA THR A 135 -6.71 15.47 -25.87
C THR A 135 -8.17 15.47 -26.32
N ASP A 136 -9.04 14.65 -25.72
CA ASP A 136 -10.43 14.55 -26.17
C ASP A 136 -11.20 15.82 -25.79
N PRO A 137 -12.06 16.35 -26.68
CA PRO A 137 -12.97 17.44 -26.34
C PRO A 137 -13.80 17.10 -25.09
N GLY A 138 -13.90 18.06 -24.17
CA GLY A 138 -14.65 17.88 -22.93
C GLY A 138 -13.92 17.10 -21.84
N TYR A 139 -12.64 16.71 -22.04
CA TYR A 139 -11.83 16.11 -20.98
C TYR A 139 -11.68 17.02 -19.75
N TYR A 140 -11.57 18.33 -19.98
CA TYR A 140 -11.64 19.35 -18.95
C TYR A 140 -12.99 20.05 -18.98
N LYS A 141 -13.60 20.25 -17.80
CA LYS A 141 -14.80 21.08 -17.63
C LYS A 141 -14.50 22.23 -16.68
N LYS A 142 -14.97 23.43 -17.03
CA LYS A 142 -14.93 24.58 -16.15
C LYS A 142 -15.88 24.36 -14.98
N ILE A 143 -15.36 24.46 -13.77
CA ILE A 143 -16.11 24.29 -12.51
C ILE A 143 -16.08 25.54 -11.65
N GLY A 144 -15.43 26.62 -12.08
CA GLY A 144 -15.35 27.84 -11.30
C GLY A 144 -14.38 28.85 -11.90
N THR A 145 -14.15 29.92 -11.14
CA THR A 145 -13.17 30.97 -11.45
C THR A 145 -12.47 31.43 -10.18
N VAL A 146 -11.19 31.78 -10.31
CA VAL A 146 -10.46 32.60 -9.35
C VAL A 146 -10.56 34.04 -9.81
N LYS A 147 -11.02 34.93 -8.93
CA LYS A 147 -11.12 36.37 -9.20
C LYS A 147 -9.75 37.02 -9.06
N ALA A 148 -9.63 38.26 -9.54
CA ALA A 148 -8.40 39.05 -9.42
C ALA A 148 -7.92 39.24 -7.96
N ASP A 149 -8.83 39.22 -6.98
CA ASP A 149 -8.51 39.32 -5.55
C ASP A 149 -8.13 37.98 -4.88
N GLY A 150 -7.99 36.91 -5.68
CA GLY A 150 -7.66 35.56 -5.23
C GLY A 150 -8.81 34.79 -4.61
N SER A 151 -10.00 35.37 -4.48
CA SER A 151 -11.20 34.64 -4.02
C SER A 151 -11.73 33.73 -5.12
N PHE A 152 -12.29 32.58 -4.76
CA PHE A 152 -12.84 31.65 -5.73
C PHE A 152 -14.05 30.88 -5.21
N ASN A 153 -14.78 30.30 -6.14
CA ASN A 153 -15.84 29.34 -5.86
C ASN A 153 -15.79 28.20 -6.87
N LEU A 154 -16.29 27.04 -6.46
CA LEU A 154 -16.38 25.84 -7.26
C LEU A 154 -17.83 25.37 -7.30
N GLN A 155 -18.28 24.94 -8.46
CA GLN A 155 -19.53 24.27 -8.72
C GLN A 155 -19.23 23.00 -9.51
N LEU A 156 -19.26 21.87 -8.80
CA LEU A 156 -19.04 20.57 -9.42
C LEU A 156 -20.22 20.24 -10.36
N PRO A 157 -19.98 19.60 -11.52
CA PRO A 157 -21.05 19.22 -12.42
C PRO A 157 -21.94 18.16 -11.77
N ALA A 158 -23.25 18.35 -11.83
CA ALA A 158 -24.21 17.42 -11.23
C ALA A 158 -24.17 16.04 -11.89
N ILE A 159 -23.89 16.00 -13.20
CA ILE A 159 -23.84 14.77 -14.00
C ILE A 159 -22.46 14.66 -14.64
N VAL A 160 -21.83 13.51 -14.43
CA VAL A 160 -20.56 13.13 -15.03
C VAL A 160 -20.82 11.95 -15.95
N ASP A 161 -20.50 12.11 -17.24
CA ASP A 161 -20.53 11.00 -18.18
C ASP A 161 -19.33 10.09 -17.91
N ILE A 162 -19.61 8.85 -17.50
CA ILE A 162 -18.60 7.87 -17.11
C ILE A 162 -18.88 6.60 -17.90
N LYS A 163 -17.88 6.16 -18.68
CA LYS A 163 -17.90 4.82 -19.28
C LYS A 163 -18.02 3.79 -18.16
N LYS A 164 -18.98 2.87 -18.29
CA LYS A 164 -19.33 1.85 -17.28
C LYS A 164 -18.27 0.76 -17.12
N ASN A 165 -17.02 1.13 -16.89
CA ASN A 165 -15.97 0.16 -16.61
C ASN A 165 -16.09 -0.39 -15.18
N GLY A 166 -17.03 0.07 -14.37
CA GLY A 166 -17.27 -0.44 -13.01
C GLY A 166 -16.16 -0.08 -12.03
N ILE A 167 -16.51 0.01 -10.75
CA ILE A 167 -15.61 0.40 -9.68
C ILE A 167 -14.52 -0.66 -9.46
N ALA A 168 -14.86 -1.93 -9.70
CA ALA A 168 -13.95 -3.05 -9.54
C ALA A 168 -12.79 -3.05 -10.55
N ASN A 169 -12.94 -2.39 -11.71
CA ASN A 169 -11.86 -2.25 -12.69
C ASN A 169 -11.13 -0.90 -12.57
N SER A 170 -11.45 -0.09 -11.57
CA SER A 170 -10.72 1.15 -11.30
C SER A 170 -9.33 0.80 -10.78
N ARG A 171 -8.28 1.19 -11.52
CA ARG A 171 -6.90 1.08 -11.03
C ARG A 171 -6.72 1.83 -9.71
N TRP A 172 -7.37 2.98 -9.54
CA TRP A 172 -7.29 3.76 -8.30
C TRP A 172 -7.95 3.07 -7.10
N LEU A 173 -8.79 2.06 -7.30
CA LEU A 173 -9.39 1.26 -6.22
C LEU A 173 -8.92 -0.19 -6.28
N SER A 174 -7.75 -0.48 -6.83
CA SER A 174 -7.22 -1.84 -6.84
C SER A 174 -5.94 -1.94 -6.02
N CYS A 175 -5.69 -3.13 -5.47
CA CYS A 175 -4.40 -3.39 -4.85
C CYS A 175 -3.27 -3.19 -5.86
N GLY A 176 -3.42 -3.52 -7.15
CA GLY A 176 -2.37 -3.24 -8.14
C GLY A 176 -1.88 -1.78 -8.26
N TYR A 177 -2.57 -0.80 -7.67
CA TYR A 177 -2.05 0.55 -7.47
C TYR A 177 -1.38 0.78 -6.11
N PHE A 178 -1.87 0.13 -5.04
CA PHE A 178 -1.46 0.35 -3.65
C PHE A 178 -0.61 -0.76 -3.01
N GLY A 179 -0.45 -1.91 -3.66
CA GLY A 179 0.28 -3.07 -3.14
C GLY A 179 -0.07 -4.39 -3.83
N ASP A 180 0.77 -5.40 -3.66
CA ASP A 180 0.62 -6.64 -4.43
C ASP A 180 -0.20 -7.70 -3.68
N LYS A 181 -0.58 -7.42 -2.43
CA LYS A 181 -1.35 -8.31 -1.56
C LYS A 181 -2.59 -7.61 -1.03
N GLY A 182 -3.60 -8.42 -0.66
CA GLY A 182 -4.83 -7.94 -0.06
C GLY A 182 -6.05 -8.13 -0.96
N LYS A 183 -7.19 -7.61 -0.50
CA LYS A 183 -8.48 -7.73 -1.18
C LYS A 183 -9.31 -6.49 -0.87
N ILE A 184 -9.99 -5.99 -1.90
CA ILE A 184 -11.00 -4.94 -1.80
C ILE A 184 -12.33 -5.56 -2.20
N GLU A 185 -13.35 -5.29 -1.40
CA GLU A 185 -14.72 -5.73 -1.59
C GLU A 185 -15.61 -4.55 -1.92
N TYR A 186 -16.54 -4.78 -2.84
CA TYR A 186 -17.49 -3.80 -3.32
C TYR A 186 -18.90 -4.32 -3.12
N SER A 187 -19.81 -3.50 -2.62
CA SER A 187 -21.23 -3.88 -2.60
C SER A 187 -21.88 -3.79 -3.99
N ASN A 188 -21.34 -2.93 -4.86
CA ASN A 188 -21.75 -2.84 -6.27
C ASN A 188 -20.54 -2.60 -7.18
N THR A 189 -20.08 -3.67 -7.84
CA THR A 189 -18.89 -3.70 -8.72
C THR A 189 -19.07 -2.92 -10.03
N ASN A 190 -20.31 -2.68 -10.46
CA ASN A 190 -20.64 -2.05 -11.75
C ASN A 190 -20.76 -0.52 -11.68
N THR A 191 -20.57 0.06 -10.48
CA THR A 191 -20.64 1.51 -10.26
C THR A 191 -19.58 2.24 -11.08
N GLY A 192 -19.95 3.16 -11.97
CA GLY A 192 -18.98 4.00 -12.68
C GLY A 192 -18.31 4.96 -11.71
N VAL A 193 -17.00 5.18 -11.86
CA VAL A 193 -16.22 6.05 -10.97
C VAL A 193 -15.35 7.06 -11.69
N LYS A 194 -15.13 8.21 -11.05
CA LYS A 194 -14.23 9.25 -11.54
C LYS A 194 -13.52 9.97 -10.40
N VAL A 195 -12.19 10.03 -10.46
CA VAL A 195 -11.39 10.94 -9.62
C VAL A 195 -11.30 12.28 -10.33
N GLY A 196 -11.67 13.36 -9.64
CA GLY A 196 -11.54 14.73 -10.12
C GLY A 196 -10.22 15.34 -9.65
N TYR A 197 -9.41 15.82 -10.58
CA TYR A 197 -8.24 16.66 -10.29
C TYR A 197 -8.48 18.06 -10.85
N ILE A 198 -7.96 19.08 -10.15
CA ILE A 198 -8.28 20.48 -10.43
C ILE A 198 -7.03 21.22 -10.91
N GLN A 199 -7.19 21.93 -12.03
CA GLN A 199 -6.20 22.81 -12.62
C GLN A 199 -6.75 24.24 -12.69
N ILE A 200 -5.86 25.20 -12.67
CA ILE A 200 -6.17 26.60 -12.93
C ILE A 200 -5.61 26.96 -14.30
N LYS A 201 -6.44 27.58 -15.15
CA LYS A 201 -6.06 28.01 -16.49
C LYS A 201 -6.33 29.49 -16.70
N LYS A 202 -5.48 30.16 -17.47
CA LYS A 202 -5.69 31.53 -17.93
C LYS A 202 -5.44 31.59 -19.43
N ASN A 203 -6.44 32.02 -20.19
CA ASN A 203 -6.39 32.04 -21.65
C ASN A 203 -5.92 30.68 -22.20
N GLU A 204 -6.55 29.59 -21.73
CA GLU A 204 -6.26 28.19 -22.08
C GLU A 204 -4.89 27.63 -21.60
N ASN A 205 -3.97 28.48 -21.15
CA ASN A 205 -2.67 28.08 -20.61
C ASN A 205 -2.82 27.58 -19.16
N LEU A 206 -2.12 26.49 -18.84
CA LEU A 206 -2.03 25.98 -17.47
C LEU A 206 -1.25 26.97 -16.61
N VAL A 207 -1.88 27.44 -15.53
CA VAL A 207 -1.27 28.32 -14.53
C VAL A 207 -0.77 27.51 -13.34
N GLY A 208 -1.46 26.42 -12.99
CA GLY A 208 -1.10 25.57 -11.87
C GLY A 208 -2.16 24.56 -11.49
N PHE A 209 -1.93 23.88 -10.36
CA PHE A 209 -2.81 22.85 -9.82
C PHE A 209 -3.40 23.28 -8.49
N LEU A 210 -4.66 22.92 -8.25
CA LEU A 210 -5.35 23.20 -6.99
C LEU A 210 -5.58 21.88 -6.25
N SER A 211 -5.05 21.80 -5.03
CA SER A 211 -5.17 20.65 -4.13
C SER A 211 -5.78 21.05 -2.80
N ILE A 212 -6.20 20.03 -2.04
CA ILE A 212 -6.76 20.18 -0.71
C ILE A 212 -6.04 19.24 0.24
N ALA A 213 -5.43 19.78 1.31
CA ALA A 213 -4.76 18.97 2.32
C ALA A 213 -4.70 19.68 3.67
N SER A 214 -4.35 18.96 4.74
CA SER A 214 -4.08 19.55 6.06
C SER A 214 -2.82 20.42 6.08
N SER A 215 -1.85 20.14 5.19
CA SER A 215 -0.59 20.86 5.13
C SER A 215 -0.01 20.90 3.69
N LEU A 216 0.88 21.85 3.44
CA LEU A 216 1.54 22.04 2.14
C LEU A 216 2.46 20.87 1.80
N GLU A 217 3.15 20.37 2.80
CA GLU A 217 4.18 19.35 2.67
C GLU A 217 3.61 18.01 2.21
N LEU A 218 2.32 17.74 2.46
CA LEU A 218 1.60 16.58 1.91
C LEU A 218 1.38 16.65 0.39
N ILE A 219 1.40 17.85 -0.19
CA ILE A 219 1.29 18.05 -1.64
C ILE A 219 2.66 17.91 -2.29
N GLU A 220 3.68 18.49 -1.66
CA GLU A 220 5.07 18.46 -2.12
C GLU A 220 5.67 17.05 -2.04
N GLY A 221 5.38 16.33 -0.95
CA GLY A 221 5.91 15.00 -0.66
C GLY A 221 5.42 13.87 -1.59
N TRP A 222 4.63 14.19 -2.61
CA TRP A 222 4.08 13.22 -3.56
C TRP A 222 4.87 13.14 -4.87
N ASN A 223 6.06 13.72 -4.93
CA ASN A 223 6.96 13.65 -6.08
C ASN A 223 8.10 12.63 -5.84
N PRO A 224 7.98 11.38 -6.34
CA PRO A 224 9.01 10.36 -6.18
C PRO A 224 10.33 10.72 -6.86
N ILE A 225 10.31 11.62 -7.86
CA ILE A 225 11.51 12.04 -8.62
C ILE A 225 12.37 13.02 -7.80
N GLN A 226 11.77 13.78 -6.88
CA GLN A 226 12.49 14.76 -6.08
C GLN A 226 13.03 14.20 -4.75
N GLY A 227 12.93 12.88 -4.52
CA GLY A 227 13.46 12.25 -3.30
C GLY A 227 12.77 12.74 -2.02
N HIS A 228 11.59 13.34 -2.15
CA HIS A 228 10.85 13.99 -1.09
C HIS A 228 9.68 13.11 -0.68
N TYR A 229 9.96 11.99 -0.02
CA TYR A 229 8.95 11.24 0.70
C TYR A 229 8.80 11.89 2.07
N HIS A 230 7.96 12.92 2.18
CA HIS A 230 7.68 13.52 3.49
C HIS A 230 6.44 12.88 4.08
N ASP A 231 6.71 11.86 4.90
CA ASP A 231 5.91 11.16 5.91
C ASP A 231 5.34 12.09 7.00
N ILE A 232 4.64 13.14 6.57
CA ILE A 232 4.02 14.09 7.48
C ILE A 232 2.62 13.59 7.79
N PRO A 233 2.30 13.39 9.09
CA PRO A 233 0.94 13.05 9.48
C PRO A 233 -0.06 14.10 9.00
N GLY A 234 -1.21 13.64 8.56
CA GLY A 234 -2.27 14.50 8.08
C GLY A 234 -3.08 13.84 6.99
N TYR A 235 -3.73 14.63 6.15
CA TYR A 235 -4.59 14.07 5.11
C TYR A 235 -4.67 14.95 3.86
N ARG A 236 -5.03 14.31 2.76
CA ARG A 236 -5.45 14.95 1.50
C ARG A 236 -6.94 14.72 1.29
N LEU A 237 -7.61 15.69 0.69
CA LEU A 237 -8.99 15.55 0.25
C LEU A 237 -9.07 15.55 -1.26
N GLU A 238 -9.82 14.60 -1.82
CA GLU A 238 -9.97 14.41 -3.26
C GLU A 238 -11.45 14.26 -3.62
N TRP A 239 -11.86 14.84 -4.75
CA TRP A 239 -13.23 14.70 -5.24
C TRP A 239 -13.37 13.38 -6.00
N PHE A 240 -14.36 12.59 -5.64
CA PHE A 240 -14.62 11.28 -6.21
C PHE A 240 -16.09 11.11 -6.57
N TYR A 241 -16.39 11.02 -7.85
CA TYR A 241 -17.74 10.82 -8.34
C TYR A 241 -18.04 9.33 -8.49
N VAL A 242 -19.24 8.91 -8.11
CA VAL A 242 -19.78 7.58 -8.41
C VAL A 242 -21.17 7.66 -9.03
N THR A 243 -21.47 6.78 -9.98
CA THR A 243 -22.79 6.76 -10.67
C THR A 243 -23.90 6.11 -9.84
N GLY A 244 -23.55 5.40 -8.77
CA GLY A 244 -24.47 4.60 -7.96
C GLY A 244 -23.93 4.40 -6.55
N GLU A 245 -24.81 4.01 -5.63
CA GLU A 245 -24.42 3.72 -4.25
C GLU A 245 -23.57 2.45 -4.19
N THR A 246 -22.46 2.51 -3.45
CA THR A 246 -21.57 1.37 -3.24
C THR A 246 -20.71 1.55 -1.99
N SER A 247 -20.29 0.46 -1.37
CA SER A 247 -19.26 0.46 -0.34
C SER A 247 -17.95 -0.04 -0.92
N VAL A 248 -16.82 0.47 -0.43
CA VAL A 248 -15.48 -0.04 -0.72
C VAL A 248 -14.82 -0.35 0.60
N LYS A 249 -14.55 -1.64 0.85
CA LYS A 249 -13.95 -2.11 2.11
C LYS A 249 -12.81 -3.07 1.83
N GLY A 250 -11.77 -2.99 2.63
CA GLY A 250 -10.66 -3.94 2.57
C GLY A 250 -9.33 -3.28 2.79
N GLN A 251 -8.27 -3.99 2.46
CA GLN A 251 -6.92 -3.50 2.62
C GLN A 251 -6.02 -4.03 1.52
N CYS A 252 -5.03 -3.23 1.16
CA CYS A 252 -3.92 -3.61 0.29
C CYS A 252 -2.62 -3.44 1.04
N VAL A 253 -1.68 -4.35 0.81
CA VAL A 253 -0.37 -4.34 1.46
C VAL A 253 0.70 -4.32 0.38
N LYS A 254 1.53 -3.28 0.40
CA LYS A 254 2.74 -3.19 -0.42
C LYS A 254 3.93 -3.60 0.42
N GLU A 255 4.52 -4.72 0.05
CA GLU A 255 5.79 -5.15 0.63
C GLU A 255 6.92 -4.36 0.01
N ASN A 256 7.67 -3.63 0.82
CA ASN A 256 8.88 -2.96 0.39
C ASN A 256 10.05 -3.76 0.94
N ARG A 257 10.89 -4.24 0.02
CA ARG A 257 12.05 -5.08 0.32
C ARG A 257 13.30 -4.30 -0.07
N TYR A 258 14.12 -3.97 0.92
CA TYR A 258 15.26 -3.06 0.73
C TYR A 258 16.61 -3.71 1.11
N GLY A 259 16.61 -4.98 1.50
CA GLY A 259 17.83 -5.69 1.91
C GLY A 259 18.27 -5.31 3.34
N GLU A 260 19.20 -6.10 3.89
CA GLU A 260 19.77 -5.92 5.24
C GLU A 260 18.74 -5.82 6.39
N GLY A 261 17.58 -6.48 6.26
CA GLY A 261 16.56 -6.52 7.32
C GLY A 261 15.75 -5.24 7.50
N LYS A 262 15.77 -4.32 6.53
CA LYS A 262 14.99 -3.07 6.52
C LYS A 262 13.68 -3.19 5.72
N ASP A 263 13.14 -4.39 5.66
CA ASP A 263 11.90 -4.67 4.96
C ASP A 263 10.72 -4.13 5.77
N PHE A 264 9.78 -3.48 5.11
CA PHE A 264 8.56 -3.02 5.74
C PHE A 264 7.39 -3.05 4.78
N ASP A 265 6.21 -3.14 5.37
CA ASP A 265 4.97 -3.17 4.64
C ASP A 265 4.25 -1.82 4.81
N ILE A 266 3.71 -1.30 3.71
CA ILE A 266 2.78 -0.17 3.71
C ILE A 266 1.39 -0.73 3.51
N THR A 267 0.46 -0.38 4.40
CA THR A 267 -0.94 -0.82 4.33
C THR A 267 -1.83 0.33 3.89
N THR A 268 -2.64 0.12 2.87
CA THR A 268 -3.73 1.02 2.49
C THR A 268 -5.05 0.39 2.93
N VAL A 269 -5.79 1.06 3.81
CA VAL A 269 -7.09 0.60 4.32
C VAL A 269 -8.21 1.39 3.66
N PHE A 270 -9.18 0.68 3.08
CA PHE A 270 -10.39 1.25 2.51
C PHE A 270 -11.57 1.03 3.45
N ASP A 271 -12.24 2.13 3.81
CA ASP A 271 -13.50 2.09 4.55
C ASP A 271 -14.40 3.24 4.08
N MET A 272 -15.06 3.03 2.95
CA MET A 272 -15.87 4.05 2.28
C MET A 272 -17.30 3.57 2.06
N GLN A 273 -18.26 4.45 2.36
CA GLN A 273 -19.65 4.34 1.93
C GLN A 273 -19.94 5.48 0.95
N LEU A 274 -19.96 5.17 -0.35
CA LEU A 274 -20.07 6.16 -1.43
C LEU A 274 -21.54 6.33 -1.84
N LYS A 275 -21.98 7.58 -1.91
CA LYS A 275 -23.32 7.95 -2.39
C LYS A 275 -23.26 8.36 -3.86
N PRO A 276 -24.32 8.17 -4.66
CA PRO A 276 -24.39 8.67 -6.03
C PRO A 276 -24.03 10.17 -6.09
N GLY A 277 -23.20 10.55 -7.06
CA GLY A 277 -22.68 11.91 -7.18
C GLY A 277 -21.28 12.07 -6.62
N TRP A 278 -20.92 13.30 -6.26
CA TRP A 278 -19.61 13.66 -5.72
C TRP A 278 -19.50 13.33 -4.24
N ASN A 279 -18.44 12.60 -3.89
CA ASN A 279 -18.01 12.30 -2.54
C ASN A 279 -16.65 13.00 -2.32
N LEU A 280 -16.40 13.47 -1.11
CA LEU A 280 -15.09 13.98 -0.72
C LEU A 280 -14.34 12.86 -0.02
N LEU A 281 -13.29 12.34 -0.63
CA LEU A 281 -12.48 11.28 -0.03
C LEU A 281 -11.38 11.89 0.81
N LYS A 282 -11.22 11.38 2.03
CA LYS A 282 -10.12 11.68 2.91
C LYS A 282 -9.11 10.55 2.82
N ARG A 283 -7.91 10.87 2.36
CA ARG A 283 -6.75 9.99 2.43
C ARG A 283 -5.88 10.47 3.57
N GLU A 284 -5.92 9.74 4.67
CA GLU A 284 -5.21 10.05 5.91
C GLU A 284 -3.94 9.21 6.01
N TYR A 285 -2.86 9.84 6.44
CA TYR A 285 -1.57 9.21 6.64
C TYR A 285 -1.30 9.23 8.15
N ASP A 286 -1.48 8.07 8.77
CA ASP A 286 -1.20 7.90 10.20
C ASP A 286 0.25 7.43 10.36
N GLY A 287 0.99 8.09 11.27
CA GLY A 287 2.30 7.60 11.71
C GLY A 287 2.14 6.24 12.42
N PRO A 288 3.20 5.42 12.58
CA PRO A 288 4.60 5.76 12.73
C PRO A 288 5.45 5.64 11.45
N ARG A 289 6.62 6.27 11.52
CA ARG A 289 7.59 6.44 10.43
C ARG A 289 8.52 5.25 10.35
N ILE A 290 8.70 4.71 9.14
CA ILE A 290 9.82 3.80 8.88
C ILE A 290 10.93 4.62 8.28
N PHE A 291 11.99 4.82 9.07
CA PHE A 291 13.21 5.48 8.59
C PHE A 291 14.10 4.44 7.91
N VAL A 292 14.30 4.62 6.62
CA VAL A 292 15.24 3.84 5.83
C VAL A 292 16.47 4.70 5.59
N ASP A 293 17.59 4.23 6.11
CA ASP A 293 18.91 4.83 5.87
C ASP A 293 19.61 4.00 4.79
N TRP A 294 19.79 4.59 3.61
CA TRP A 294 20.36 3.98 2.41
C TRP A 294 21.88 4.13 2.31
N GLY A 295 22.54 4.71 3.33
CA GLY A 295 23.99 4.87 3.37
C GLY A 295 24.44 6.28 3.76
N GLU A 296 25.71 6.60 3.56
CA GLU A 296 26.25 7.91 3.94
C GLU A 296 25.68 9.05 3.08
N GLY A 297 25.17 10.10 3.73
CA GLY A 297 24.60 11.30 3.10
C GLY A 297 23.19 11.64 3.57
N GLU A 298 22.86 12.92 3.74
CA GLU A 298 21.53 13.34 4.22
C GLU A 298 20.38 12.98 3.27
N HIS A 299 20.68 12.82 1.97
CA HIS A 299 19.70 12.44 0.94
C HIS A 299 19.33 10.95 0.96
N ASN A 300 20.04 10.13 1.74
CA ASN A 300 19.83 8.69 1.85
C ASN A 300 18.88 8.32 3.00
N LYS A 301 18.29 9.31 3.69
CA LYS A 301 17.31 9.07 4.75
C LYS A 301 15.91 9.31 4.21
N HIS A 302 15.18 8.23 3.98
CA HIS A 302 13.78 8.28 3.58
C HIS A 302 12.90 7.84 4.72
N SER A 303 11.71 8.42 4.77
CA SER A 303 10.72 8.08 5.76
C SER A 303 9.38 7.77 5.09
N TYR A 304 8.76 6.70 5.56
CA TYR A 304 7.53 6.18 4.98
C TYR A 304 6.44 6.12 6.05
N TYR A 305 5.21 6.44 5.66
CA TYR A 305 4.04 6.11 6.47
C TYR A 305 3.84 4.60 6.45
N LYS A 306 3.42 4.03 7.58
CA LYS A 306 3.11 2.60 7.68
C LYS A 306 1.71 2.29 7.16
N GLU A 307 0.78 3.23 7.37
CA GLU A 307 -0.62 3.06 7.01
C GLU A 307 -1.16 4.33 6.35
N GLU A 308 -1.91 4.17 5.27
CA GLU A 308 -2.82 5.18 4.78
C GLU A 308 -4.27 4.67 4.84
N LYS A 309 -5.19 5.52 5.28
CA LYS A 309 -6.61 5.19 5.40
C LYS A 309 -7.43 6.06 4.47
N ILE A 310 -8.29 5.43 3.68
CA ILE A 310 -9.16 6.10 2.72
C ILE A 310 -10.61 5.97 3.18
N THR A 311 -11.22 7.10 3.54
CA THR A 311 -12.61 7.21 4.01
C THR A 311 -13.37 8.31 3.27
N VAL A 312 -14.69 8.38 3.46
CA VAL A 312 -15.49 9.52 2.98
C VAL A 312 -15.53 10.61 4.06
N ALA A 313 -15.12 11.83 3.71
CA ALA A 313 -15.33 13.01 4.53
C ALA A 313 -16.75 13.55 4.31
N PRO A 314 -17.53 13.82 5.38
CA PRO A 314 -18.89 14.34 5.25
C PRO A 314 -18.92 15.78 4.70
N SER A 315 -17.84 16.53 4.90
CA SER A 315 -17.67 17.89 4.43
C SER A 315 -16.20 18.29 4.46
N MET A 316 -15.92 19.48 3.95
CA MET A 316 -14.61 20.14 4.01
C MET A 316 -14.19 20.32 5.48
N LEU A 317 -13.10 19.64 5.89
CA LEU A 317 -12.61 19.69 7.28
C LEU A 317 -12.08 21.09 7.64
N SER A 318 -12.19 21.49 8.91
CA SER A 318 -11.90 22.86 9.36
C SER A 318 -10.42 23.24 9.23
N ASN A 319 -9.52 22.28 9.44
CA ASN A 319 -8.07 22.48 9.34
C ASN A 319 -7.51 22.20 7.93
N ALA A 320 -8.36 21.84 6.98
CA ALA A 320 -7.92 21.63 5.61
C ALA A 320 -7.71 22.97 4.90
N LYS A 321 -6.76 22.98 3.98
CA LYS A 321 -6.30 24.15 3.24
C LYS A 321 -6.41 23.89 1.76
N TRP A 322 -6.85 24.90 1.02
CA TRP A 322 -6.58 24.98 -0.41
C TRP A 322 -5.13 25.33 -0.63
N ILE A 323 -4.48 24.56 -1.51
CA ILE A 323 -3.07 24.70 -1.85
C ILE A 323 -3.00 24.79 -3.37
N PHE A 324 -2.60 25.94 -3.87
CA PHE A 324 -2.31 26.17 -5.26
C PHE A 324 -0.80 26.02 -5.48
N ARG A 325 -0.41 25.25 -6.50
CA ARG A 325 0.97 25.12 -6.96
C ARG A 325 1.06 25.68 -8.37
N ALA A 326 1.88 26.72 -8.56
CA ALA A 326 2.16 27.27 -9.87
C ALA A 326 2.84 26.22 -10.79
N ASN A 327 2.55 26.28 -12.09
CA ASN A 327 3.13 25.39 -13.10
C ASN A 327 4.40 25.96 -13.72
#